data_AF-A0A380DZY9-F1
#
_entry.id   AF-A0A380DZY9-F1
#
_cell.length_a   1.000
_cell.length_b   1.000
_cell.length_c   1.000
_cell.angle_alpha   90.00
_cell.angle_beta   90.00
_cell.angle_gamma   90.00
#
_symmetry.space_group_name_H-M   'P 1'
#
loop_
_entity.id
_entity.type
_entity.pdbx_description
1 polymer ?
#
loop_
_entity_poly.entity_id
_entity_poly.type
_entity_poly.pdbx_seq_one_letter_code
_entity_poly.pdbx_strand_id
1 'polypeptide(L)' 'MTRKLKALILILVATIALSGCANDDVFIQIKVKYSEKFCPSDLTSLDTSLITDEISSEVTAQTFEGLYT' A
#
# COMPACT_ATOMS: atom_id res chain seq x y z
N MET A 1 -7.89 28.53 24.70
CA MET A 1 -8.32 27.50 23.74
C MET A 1 -9.36 26.61 24.42
N THR A 2 -10.62 26.64 23.96
CA THR A 2 -11.72 25.90 24.60
C THR A 2 -11.57 24.39 24.37
N ARG A 3 -11.99 23.56 25.34
CA ARG A 3 -11.83 22.09 25.31
C ARG A 3 -12.41 21.46 24.03
N LYS A 4 -13.45 22.08 23.46
CA LYS A 4 -14.09 21.66 22.20
C LYS A 4 -13.24 21.93 20.95
N LEU A 5 -12.51 23.06 20.91
CA LEU A 5 -11.61 23.38 19.80
C LEU A 5 -10.44 22.39 19.73
N LYS A 6 -9.92 21.98 20.88
CA LYS A 6 -8.82 21.01 20.99
C LYS A 6 -9.24 19.62 20.46
N ALA A 7 -10.48 19.21 20.73
CA ALA A 7 -11.03 17.95 20.24
C ALA A 7 -11.27 17.95 18.72
N LEU A 8 -11.78 19.06 18.17
CA LEU A 8 -11.97 19.21 16.71
C LEU A 8 -10.65 19.09 15.94
N ILE A 9 -9.58 19.70 16.45
CA ILE A 9 -8.26 19.64 15.82
C ILE A 9 -7.71 18.20 15.84
N LEU A 10 -7.88 17.47 16.95
CA LEU A 10 -7.45 16.08 17.04
C LEU A 10 -8.20 15.17 16.05
N ILE A 11 -9.50 15.36 15.90
CA ILE A 11 -10.31 14.61 14.93
C ILE A 11 -9.84 14.91 13.50
N LEU A 12 -9.60 16.19 13.19
CA LEU A 12 -9.12 16.60 11.87
C LEU A 12 -7.78 15.94 11.52
N VAL A 13 -6.82 15.97 12.45
CA VAL A 13 -5.51 15.33 12.26
C VAL A 13 -5.66 13.81 12.07
N ALA A 14 -6.53 13.16 12.84
CA ALA A 14 -6.78 11.73 12.70
C ALA A 14 -7.41 11.38 11.34
N THR A 15 -8.34 12.19 10.84
CA THR A 15 -8.96 11.97 9.52
C THR A 15 -7.99 12.15 8.37
N ILE A 16 -7.09 13.14 8.44
CA ILE A 16 -6.08 13.37 7.42
C ILE A 16 -5.07 12.22 7.41
N ALA A 17 -4.62 11.76 8.58
CA ALA A 17 -3.72 10.62 8.69
C ALA A 17 -4.33 9.33 8.11
N LEU A 18 -5.63 9.08 8.32
CA LEU A 18 -6.33 7.92 7.75
C LEU A 18 -6.54 8.02 6.24
N SER A 19 -6.82 9.22 5.71
CA SER A 19 -6.96 9.42 4.25
C SER A 19 -5.67 9.15 3.47
N GLY A 20 -4.51 9.30 4.12
CA GLY A 20 -3.21 8.95 3.54
C GLY A 20 -3.01 7.43 3.36
N CYS A 21 -3.72 6.62 4.12
CA CYS A 21 -3.62 5.16 4.12
C CYS A 21 -4.52 4.49 3.07
N ALA A 22 -5.47 5.23 2.49
CA ALA A 22 -6.44 4.73 1.52
C ALA A 22 -6.16 5.20 0.08
N ASN A 23 -4.93 5.66 -0.20
CA ASN A 23 -4.58 6.13 -1.54
C ASN A 23 -4.19 4.96 -2.43
N ASP A 24 -5.21 4.35 -3.02
CA ASP A 24 -5.04 3.51 -4.21
C ASP A 24 -4.69 4.45 -5.38
N ASP A 25 -3.50 4.23 -5.92
CA ASP A 25 -2.89 4.79 -7.12
C ASP A 25 -3.67 5.86 -7.91
N VAL A 26 -3.05 7.05 -8.01
CA VAL A 26 -3.39 8.07 -9.02
C VAL A 26 -3.06 7.51 -10.42
N PHE A 27 -4.05 6.86 -11.03
CA PHE A 27 -3.91 6.21 -12.33
C PHE A 27 -4.02 7.22 -13.49
N ILE A 28 -2.91 7.88 -13.82
CA ILE A 28 -2.74 8.49 -15.15
C ILE A 28 -2.38 7.37 -16.12
N GLN A 29 -3.36 6.97 -16.94
CA GLN A 29 -3.21 5.99 -18.03
C GLN A 29 -2.21 6.48 -19.09
N ILE A 30 -0.92 6.26 -18.87
CA ILE A 30 0.08 6.28 -19.93
C ILE A 30 0.70 4.90 -19.98
N LYS A 31 0.46 4.24 -21.11
CA LYS A 31 0.63 2.82 -21.44
C LYS A 31 2.03 2.22 -21.25
N VAL A 32 3.00 2.97 -20.74
CA VAL A 32 4.32 2.46 -20.34
C VAL A 32 4.80 3.28 -19.14
N LYS A 33 4.35 2.92 -17.94
CA LYS A 33 4.88 3.48 -16.69
C LYS A 33 5.87 2.47 -16.14
N TYR A 34 7.16 2.69 -16.38
CA TYR A 34 8.19 1.97 -15.65
C TYR A 34 8.12 2.46 -14.20
N SER A 35 7.80 1.55 -13.28
CA SER A 35 7.80 1.82 -11.85
C SER A 35 9.00 1.12 -11.25
N GLU A 36 10.02 1.90 -10.86
CA GLU A 36 11.14 1.39 -10.08
C GLU A 36 10.68 1.23 -8.63
N LYS A 37 10.51 -0.02 -8.20
CA LYS A 37 10.19 -0.34 -6.81
C LYS A 37 11.47 -0.70 -6.08
N PHE A 38 11.84 0.11 -5.08
CA PHE A 38 12.93 -0.24 -4.17
C PHE A 38 12.41 -1.22 -3.12
N CYS A 39 13.05 -2.38 -3.02
CA CYS A 39 12.76 -3.37 -2.00
C CYS A 39 13.91 -3.39 -0.98
N PRO A 40 13.65 -3.15 0.32
CA PRO A 40 14.70 -3.04 1.33
C PRO A 40 15.36 -4.39 1.68
N SER A 41 14.76 -5.50 1.27
CA SER A 41 15.21 -6.86 1.54
C SER A 41 14.95 -7.75 0.32
N ASP A 42 15.79 -8.77 0.14
CA ASP A 42 15.59 -9.75 -0.93
C ASP A 42 14.30 -10.56 -0.75
N LEU A 43 13.78 -11.07 -1.87
CA LEU A 43 12.66 -12.00 -1.88
C LEU A 43 13.08 -13.32 -1.23
N THR A 44 12.22 -13.87 -0.37
CA THR A 44 12.51 -15.14 0.31
C THR A 44 12.29 -16.34 -0.61
N SER A 45 11.31 -16.23 -1.52
CA SER A 45 10.95 -17.26 -2.49
C SER A 45 10.12 -16.67 -3.63
N LEU A 46 10.23 -17.26 -4.82
CA LEU A 46 9.30 -17.08 -5.94
C LEU A 46 8.37 -18.29 -6.13
N ASP A 47 8.61 -19.38 -5.40
CA ASP A 47 7.68 -20.50 -5.33
C ASP A 47 6.51 -20.10 -4.43
N THR A 48 5.34 -19.91 -5.04
CA THR A 48 4.12 -19.42 -4.39
C THR A 48 3.66 -20.31 -3.23
N SER A 49 4.07 -21.58 -3.21
CA SER A 49 3.76 -22.51 -2.12
C SER A 49 4.64 -22.31 -0.88
N LEU A 50 5.78 -21.64 -1.03
CA LEU A 50 6.79 -21.43 0.02
C LEU A 50 6.85 -19.97 0.52
N ILE A 51 6.09 -19.06 -0.09
CA ILE A 51 6.04 -17.66 0.31
C ILE A 51 5.28 -17.52 1.62
N THR A 52 5.92 -16.90 2.60
CA THR A 52 5.32 -16.60 3.91
C THR A 52 5.40 -15.13 4.30
N ASP A 53 6.20 -14.35 3.59
CA ASP A 53 6.37 -12.92 3.82
C ASP A 53 5.55 -12.07 2.84
N GLU A 54 5.16 -10.89 3.31
CA GLU A 54 4.29 -9.97 2.60
C GLU A 54 4.95 -9.40 1.33
N ILE A 55 6.26 -9.14 1.37
CA ILE A 55 7.02 -8.58 0.24
C ILE A 55 7.03 -9.55 -0.94
N SER A 56 7.36 -10.81 -0.69
CA SER A 56 7.39 -11.82 -1.75
C SER A 56 5.98 -12.12 -2.27
N SER A 57 4.96 -12.06 -1.41
CA SER A 57 3.55 -12.17 -1.82
C SER A 57 3.14 -11.02 -2.74
N GLU A 58 3.50 -9.79 -2.40
CA GLU A 58 3.14 -8.60 -3.19
C GLU A 58 3.77 -8.62 -4.59
N VAL A 59 5.05 -9.02 -4.68
CA VAL A 59 5.74 -9.15 -5.99
C VAL A 59 5.14 -10.29 -6.81
N THR A 60 4.81 -11.40 -6.16
CA THR A 60 4.19 -12.55 -6.83
C THR A 60 2.79 -12.22 -7.36
N ALA A 61 2.01 -11.43 -6.63
CA ALA A 61 0.68 -10.96 -7.05
C ALA A 61 0.72 -10.06 -8.30
N GLN A 62 1.86 -9.43 -8.61
CA GLN A 62 2.03 -8.70 -9.88
C GLN A 62 2.26 -9.62 -11.07
N THR A 63 2.63 -10.89 -10.83
CA THR A 63 2.99 -11.87 -11.87
C THR A 63 1.92 -12.96 -12.05
N PHE A 64 1.25 -13.36 -10.96
CA PHE A 64 0.26 -14.42 -10.94
C PHE A 64 -1.07 -13.93 -10.38
N GLU A 65 -2.17 -14.33 -11.01
CA GLU A 65 -3.53 -14.06 -10.53
C GLU A 65 -4.15 -15.30 -9.91
N GLY A 66 -4.89 -15.12 -8.80
CA GLY A 66 -5.65 -16.17 -8.14
C GLY A 66 -7.05 -16.35 -8.73
N LEU A 67 -7.79 -17.34 -8.25
CA LEU A 67 -9.20 -17.54 -8.60
C LEU A 67 -10.10 -16.40 -8.09
N TYR A 68 -9.65 -15.69 -7.05
CA TYR A 68 -10.27 -14.50 -6.49
C TYR A 68 -9.17 -13.46 -6.29
N THR A 69 -9.43 -12.23 -6.72
CA THR A 69 -8.57 -11.05 -6.57
C THR A 69 -9.41 -9.91 -6.01
#